data_AF-A0A412IA20-F1
#
_entry.id   AF-A0A412IA20-F1
#
_cell.length_a   1.000
_cell.length_b   1.000
_cell.length_c   1.000
_cell.angle_alpha   90.00
_cell.angle_beta   90.00
_cell.angle_gamma   90.00
#
_symmetry.space_group_name_H-M   'P 1'
#
loop_
_entity.id
_entity.type
_entity.pdbx_description
1 polymer ?
#
loop_
_entity_poly.entity_id
_entity_poly.type
_entity_poly.pdbx_seq_one_letter_code
_entity_poly.pdbx_strand_id
1 'polypeptide(L)'
;METILNIVSIIIIVFGILQIILFFKVWGMTNNVSEMKNMMEQFLKKDFQDKDKFEPTTSNITNNIEPDKEDFPSNTKFCKGDIVIYKPENMKLTVIGYMSPNIFKCKTMDGIDKTYCFQEEYLDKSK
;
A
#
# COMPACT_ATOMS: atom_id res chain seq x y z
N MET A 1 8.38 -42.21 40.46
CA MET A 1 8.92 -41.68 39.17
C MET A 1 8.10 -42.16 37.97
N GLU A 2 7.63 -43.41 37.96
CA GLU A 2 6.84 -43.98 36.85
C GLU A 2 5.55 -43.22 36.52
N THR A 3 4.78 -42.78 37.53
CA THR A 3 3.54 -42.01 37.30
C THR A 3 3.79 -40.67 36.60
N ILE A 4 4.90 -39.99 36.92
CA ILE A 4 5.27 -38.71 36.30
C ILE A 4 5.62 -38.95 34.83
N LEU A 5 6.37 -40.01 34.52
CA LEU A 5 6.73 -40.38 33.14
C LEU A 5 5.48 -40.72 32.32
N ASN A 6 4.51 -41.41 32.89
CA ASN A 6 3.25 -41.74 32.21
C ASN A 6 2.43 -40.48 31.88
N ILE A 7 2.34 -39.52 32.81
CA ILE A 7 1.65 -38.25 32.59
C ILE A 7 2.34 -37.43 31.50
N VAL A 8 3.67 -37.32 31.55
CA VAL A 8 4.46 -36.60 30.55
C VAL A 8 4.30 -37.22 29.16
N SER A 9 4.30 -38.56 29.06
CA SER A 9 4.08 -39.27 27.80
C SER A 9 2.72 -38.92 27.16
N ILE A 10 1.64 -38.92 27.96
CA ILE A 10 0.30 -38.57 27.48
C ILE A 10 0.26 -37.11 26.99
N ILE A 11 0.88 -36.18 27.72
CA ILE A 11 0.92 -34.76 27.33
C ILE A 11 1.65 -34.58 26.00
N ILE A 12 2.78 -35.27 25.78
CA ILE A 12 3.54 -35.18 24.53
C ILE A 12 2.71 -35.73 23.35
N ILE A 13 1.98 -36.82 23.53
CA ILE A 13 1.12 -37.39 22.49
C ILE A 13 -0.02 -36.42 22.12
N VAL A 14 -0.72 -35.90 23.13
CA VAL A 14 -1.79 -34.91 22.92
C VAL A 14 -1.25 -33.65 22.24
N PHE A 15 -0.10 -33.16 22.70
CA PHE A 15 0.58 -32.02 22.10
C PHE A 15 0.98 -32.30 20.64
N GLY A 16 1.53 -33.48 20.35
CA GLY A 16 1.88 -33.88 18.98
C GLY A 16 0.67 -33.86 18.03
N ILE A 17 -0.48 -34.39 18.47
CA ILE A 17 -1.72 -34.36 17.68
C ILE A 17 -2.22 -32.93 17.49
N LEU A 18 -2.21 -32.11 18.55
CA LEU A 18 -2.59 -30.70 18.48
C LEU A 18 -1.69 -29.93 17.51
N GLN A 19 -0.38 -30.19 17.51
CA GLN A 19 0.56 -29.56 16.58
C GLN A 19 0.25 -29.92 15.13
N ILE A 20 -0.02 -31.19 14.81
CA ILE A 20 -0.41 -31.61 13.45
C ILE A 20 -1.67 -30.86 12.98
N ILE A 21 -2.69 -30.75 13.83
CA ILE A 21 -3.92 -29.99 13.51
C ILE A 21 -3.61 -28.49 13.32
N LEU A 22 -2.76 -27.91 14.17
CA LEU A 22 -2.32 -26.53 14.06
C LEU A 22 -1.55 -26.27 12.76
N PHE A 23 -0.69 -27.18 12.31
CA PHE A 23 0.01 -27.09 11.03
C PHE A 23 -0.98 -27.09 9.86
N PHE A 24 -1.96 -27.99 9.86
CA PHE A 24 -3.02 -27.98 8.85
C PHE A 24 -3.84 -26.68 8.87
N LYS A 25 -4.11 -26.14 10.07
CA LYS A 25 -4.86 -24.89 10.23
C LYS A 25 -4.09 -23.68 9.69
N VAL A 26 -2.80 -23.57 10.00
CA VAL A 26 -1.93 -22.49 9.49
C VAL A 26 -1.74 -22.61 7.98
N TRP A 27 -1.54 -23.82 7.46
CA TRP A 27 -1.44 -24.07 6.02
C TRP A 27 -2.73 -23.65 5.28
N GLY A 28 -3.90 -24.00 5.82
CA GLY A 28 -5.18 -23.56 5.27
C GLY A 28 -5.38 -22.04 5.31
N MET A 29 -4.89 -21.37 6.36
CA MET A 29 -4.95 -19.89 6.47
C MET A 29 -4.03 -19.20 5.45
N THR A 30 -2.81 -19.70 5.25
CA THR A 30 -1.88 -19.14 4.26
C THR A 30 -2.35 -19.38 2.82
N ASN A 31 -3.10 -20.44 2.55
CA ASN A 31 -3.69 -20.68 1.23
C ASN A 31 -4.66 -19.55 0.81
N ASN A 32 -5.42 -18.99 1.76
CA ASN A 32 -6.36 -17.89 1.49
C ASN A 32 -5.66 -16.57 1.12
N VAL A 33 -4.46 -16.32 1.67
CA VAL A 33 -3.65 -15.14 1.32
C VAL A 33 -3.19 -15.16 -0.14
N SER A 34 -2.99 -16.35 -0.71
CA SER A 34 -2.65 -16.49 -2.13
C SER A 34 -3.80 -16.06 -3.06
N GLU A 35 -5.04 -16.28 -2.63
CA GLU A 35 -6.25 -15.86 -3.34
C GLU A 35 -6.43 -14.35 -3.27
N MET A 36 -6.17 -13.73 -2.11
CA MET A 36 -6.17 -12.27 -1.97
C MET A 36 -5.12 -11.59 -2.87
N LYS A 37 -3.92 -12.18 -3.00
CA LYS A 37 -2.88 -11.67 -3.91
C LYS A 37 -3.33 -11.72 -5.37
N ASN A 38 -3.94 -12.83 -5.78
CA ASN A 38 -4.46 -12.99 -7.14
C ASN A 38 -5.59 -11.98 -7.45
N MET A 39 -6.51 -11.77 -6.50
CA MET A 39 -7.54 -10.74 -6.67
C MET A 39 -6.93 -9.34 -6.82
N MET A 40 -5.97 -8.96 -5.96
CA MET A 40 -5.29 -7.66 -6.04
C MET A 40 -4.57 -7.46 -7.39
N GLU A 41 -3.88 -8.49 -7.90
CA GLU A 41 -3.24 -8.44 -9.22
C GLU A 41 -4.25 -8.27 -10.36
N GLN A 42 -5.43 -8.91 -10.25
CA GLN A 42 -6.50 -8.75 -11.24
C GLN A 42 -7.14 -7.36 -11.22
N PHE A 43 -7.31 -6.75 -10.04
CA PHE A 43 -7.80 -5.37 -9.93
C PHE A 43 -6.77 -4.38 -10.49
N LEU A 44 -5.51 -4.53 -10.10
CA LEU A 44 -4.43 -3.69 -10.62
C LEU A 44 -4.31 -3.80 -12.14
N LYS A 45 -4.41 -5.01 -12.71
CA LYS A 45 -4.36 -5.21 -14.17
C LYS A 45 -5.59 -4.66 -14.89
N LYS A 46 -6.78 -4.65 -14.26
CA LYS A 46 -7.99 -4.03 -14.83
C LYS A 46 -7.89 -2.52 -14.90
N ASP A 47 -7.32 -1.87 -13.89
CA ASP A 47 -7.11 -0.42 -13.89
C ASP A 47 -6.13 0.04 -15.00
N PHE A 48 -5.22 -0.85 -15.45
CA PHE A 48 -4.35 -0.59 -16.60
C PHE A 48 -4.98 -0.97 -17.95
N GLN A 49 -5.88 -1.97 -18.00
CA GLN A 49 -6.54 -2.40 -19.25
C GLN A 49 -7.72 -1.52 -19.67
N ASP A 50 -8.33 -0.74 -18.77
CA ASP A 50 -9.37 0.24 -19.16
C ASP A 50 -8.78 1.46 -19.92
N LYS A 51 -7.45 1.57 -20.02
CA LYS A 51 -6.76 2.55 -20.87
C LYS A 51 -6.34 2.04 -22.25
N ASP A 52 -6.65 0.81 -22.61
CA ASP A 52 -6.29 0.21 -23.92
C ASP A 52 -7.53 -0.13 -24.77
N LYS A 53 -8.52 0.77 -24.78
CA LYS A 53 -9.54 0.82 -25.85
C LYS A 53 -9.53 2.14 -26.62
N PHE A 54 -8.33 2.59 -27.00
CA PHE A 54 -8.15 3.46 -28.16
C PHE A 54 -7.08 2.83 -29.05
N GLU A 55 -7.50 2.33 -30.22
CA GLU A 55 -6.65 1.67 -31.20
C GLU A 55 -5.55 2.60 -31.74
N PRO A 56 -4.45 2.04 -32.26
CA PRO A 56 -3.21 2.74 -32.52
C PRO A 56 -3.24 3.46 -33.86
N THR A 57 -2.60 4.62 -33.96
CA THR A 57 -2.03 5.07 -35.24
C THR A 57 -0.67 5.68 -35.01
N THR A 58 0.31 4.97 -35.57
CA THR A 58 1.75 5.20 -35.62
C THR A 58 2.14 6.57 -36.17
N SER A 59 3.05 7.27 -35.49
CA SER A 59 4.09 8.06 -36.17
C SER A 59 5.28 8.38 -35.24
N ASN A 60 6.32 7.55 -35.34
CA ASN A 60 7.70 7.96 -35.66
C ASN A 60 8.37 9.12 -34.88
N ILE A 61 9.37 8.73 -34.08
CA ILE A 61 10.71 9.34 -33.87
C ILE A 61 10.80 10.69 -33.12
N THR A 62 11.65 10.64 -32.07
CA THR A 62 12.66 11.63 -31.62
C THR A 62 12.39 12.39 -30.33
N ASN A 63 13.30 12.17 -29.38
CA ASN A 63 13.74 12.97 -28.23
C ASN A 63 13.12 14.37 -28.00
N ASN A 64 12.82 14.59 -26.71
CA ASN A 64 12.69 15.86 -25.93
C ASN A 64 11.25 16.32 -25.57
N ILE A 65 11.07 16.70 -24.29
CA ILE A 65 10.01 17.56 -23.69
C ILE A 65 8.68 16.79 -23.38
N GLU A 66 7.98 16.82 -22.23
CA GLU A 66 7.98 17.48 -20.91
C GLU A 66 7.10 16.60 -19.95
N PRO A 67 7.30 16.58 -18.62
CA PRO A 67 6.55 15.72 -17.70
C PRO A 67 5.37 16.45 -17.04
N ASP A 68 4.29 16.76 -17.78
CA ASP A 68 3.15 17.48 -17.19
C ASP A 68 1.79 16.99 -17.69
N LYS A 69 1.10 16.22 -16.84
CA LYS A 69 -0.30 16.40 -16.40
C LYS A 69 -0.78 15.12 -15.71
N GLU A 70 -0.49 15.02 -14.41
CA GLU A 70 -1.29 14.19 -13.52
C GLU A 70 -2.48 15.06 -13.05
N ASP A 71 -3.69 14.57 -13.31
CA ASP A 71 -4.97 15.23 -13.04
C ASP A 71 -5.11 15.60 -11.55
N PHE A 72 -4.85 16.86 -11.21
CA PHE A 72 -5.28 17.43 -9.94
C PHE A 72 -6.74 17.88 -10.11
N PRO A 73 -7.70 17.30 -9.37
CA PRO A 73 -9.07 17.78 -9.41
C PRO A 73 -9.11 19.24 -8.93
N SER A 74 -9.71 20.12 -9.73
CA SER A 74 -9.67 21.58 -9.54
C SER A 74 -10.39 22.10 -8.30
N ASN A 75 -10.81 21.22 -7.38
CA ASN A 75 -11.56 21.54 -6.17
C ASN A 75 -10.85 21.12 -4.87
N THR A 76 -9.56 20.79 -4.88
CA THR A 76 -8.83 20.37 -3.69
C THR A 76 -8.33 21.56 -2.86
N LYS A 77 -8.28 21.37 -1.53
CA LYS A 77 -7.72 22.37 -0.60
C LYS A 77 -6.23 22.67 -0.86
N PHE A 78 -5.48 21.74 -1.44
CA PHE A 78 -4.05 21.84 -1.72
C PHE A 78 -3.73 21.55 -3.20
N CYS A 79 -2.75 22.25 -3.75
CA CYS A 79 -2.25 22.11 -5.13
C CYS A 79 -0.89 21.39 -5.18
N LYS A 80 -0.51 20.87 -6.37
CA LYS A 80 0.85 20.35 -6.60
C LYS A 80 1.88 21.44 -6.28
N GLY A 81 2.87 21.09 -5.47
CA GLY A 81 3.94 22.00 -5.04
C GLY A 81 3.64 22.78 -3.76
N ASP A 82 2.41 22.71 -3.21
CA ASP A 82 2.09 23.39 -1.94
C ASP A 82 2.95 22.84 -0.79
N ILE A 83 3.44 23.73 0.07
CA ILE A 83 4.13 23.37 1.30
C ILE A 83 3.09 23.21 2.41
N VAL A 84 2.99 22.00 2.95
CA VAL A 84 2.07 21.64 4.03
C VAL A 84 2.84 21.20 5.27
N ILE A 85 2.25 21.43 6.43
CA ILE A 85 2.79 21.04 7.73
C ILE A 85 1.97 19.84 8.22
N TYR A 86 2.67 18.75 8.54
CA TYR A 86 2.08 17.60 9.20
C TYR A 86 1.93 17.86 10.69
N LYS A 87 0.69 17.97 11.17
CA LYS A 87 0.34 18.40 12.54
C LYS A 87 1.06 17.68 13.68
N PRO A 88 1.14 16.33 13.73
CA PRO A 88 1.64 15.65 14.91
C PRO A 88 3.15 15.77 15.11
N GLU A 89 3.93 16.00 14.04
CA GLU A 89 5.39 16.11 14.11
C GLU A 89 5.91 17.50 13.67
N ASN A 90 5.02 18.43 13.31
CA ASN A 90 5.33 19.74 12.73
C ASN A 90 6.31 19.66 11.55
N MET A 91 6.26 18.56 10.79
CA MET A 91 7.18 18.31 9.68
C MET A 91 6.68 19.00 8.40
N LYS A 92 7.59 19.69 7.69
CA LYS A 92 7.30 20.36 6.42
C LYS A 92 7.40 19.39 5.24
N LEU A 93 6.39 19.44 4.39
CA LEU A 93 6.22 18.52 3.28
C LEU A 93 5.79 19.28 2.03
N THR A 94 6.12 18.76 0.85
CA THR A 94 5.65 19.26 -0.44
C THR A 94 4.60 18.33 -1.01
N VAL A 95 3.44 18.85 -1.39
CA VAL A 95 2.39 18.06 -2.05
C VAL A 95 2.84 17.73 -3.47
N ILE A 96 2.89 16.44 -3.81
CA ILE A 96 3.32 15.97 -5.14
C ILE A 96 2.20 15.34 -5.96
N GLY A 97 1.12 14.88 -5.32
CA GLY A 97 0.02 14.20 -5.99
C GLY A 97 -1.23 14.04 -5.13
N TYR A 98 -2.29 13.56 -5.79
CA TYR A 98 -3.59 13.23 -5.20
C TYR A 98 -3.90 11.76 -5.48
N MET A 99 -4.35 11.02 -4.47
CA MET A 99 -4.59 9.56 -4.61
C MET A 99 -6.08 9.21 -4.52
N SER A 100 -6.80 9.84 -3.60
CA SER A 100 -8.22 9.62 -3.31
C SER A 100 -8.78 10.88 -2.62
N PRO A 101 -10.11 11.06 -2.54
CA PRO A 101 -10.68 12.18 -1.79
C PRO A 101 -10.13 12.22 -0.36
N ASN A 102 -9.63 13.40 0.04
CA ASN A 102 -8.98 13.68 1.31
C ASN A 102 -7.61 13.01 1.56
N ILE A 103 -6.99 12.33 0.59
CA ILE A 103 -5.65 11.72 0.75
C ILE A 103 -4.67 12.34 -0.25
N PHE A 104 -3.66 13.03 0.29
CA PHE A 104 -2.62 13.72 -0.47
C PHE A 104 -1.29 12.97 -0.37
N LYS A 105 -0.59 12.88 -1.51
CA LYS A 105 0.75 12.33 -1.61
C LYS A 105 1.74 13.47 -1.43
N CYS A 106 2.59 13.35 -0.41
CA CYS A 106 3.52 14.40 -0.01
C CYS A 106 4.96 13.87 0.09
N LYS A 107 5.94 14.74 -0.15
CA LYS A 107 7.37 14.44 -0.10
C LYS A 107 8.06 15.29 0.97
N THR A 108 9.03 14.72 1.66
CA THR A 108 9.86 15.46 2.65
C THR A 108 10.84 16.41 1.99
N MET A 109 11.07 17.57 2.62
CA MET A 109 12.05 18.57 2.14
C MET A 109 13.49 18.30 2.63
N ASP A 110 13.67 17.42 3.62
CA ASP A 110 14.96 17.09 4.28
C ASP A 110 15.96 16.30 3.41
N GLY A 111 15.85 16.34 2.08
CA GLY A 111 16.80 15.70 1.15
C GLY A 111 16.70 14.18 1.05
N ILE A 112 15.89 13.55 1.89
CA ILE A 112 15.51 12.14 1.74
C ILE A 112 14.24 12.13 0.89
N ASP A 113 14.30 11.57 -0.32
CA ASP A 113 13.18 11.43 -1.28
C ASP A 113 12.05 10.48 -0.80
N LYS A 114 11.72 10.48 0.49
CA LYS A 114 10.62 9.70 1.03
C LYS A 114 9.29 10.36 0.69
N THR A 115 8.40 9.54 0.18
CA THR A 115 7.04 9.93 -0.15
C THR A 115 6.08 9.26 0.83
N TYR A 116 5.13 10.04 1.32
CA TYR A 116 4.14 9.64 2.29
C TYR A 116 2.75 10.01 1.80
N CYS A 117 1.72 9.30 2.27
CA CYS A 117 0.33 9.64 2.02
C CYS A 117 -0.30 10.10 3.32
N PHE A 118 -0.85 11.30 3.34
CA PHE A 118 -1.47 11.90 4.51
C PHE A 118 -2.92 12.24 4.23
N GLN A 119 -3.78 12.07 5.24
CA GLN A 119 -5.13 12.60 5.17
C GLN A 119 -5.12 14.13 5.33
N GLU A 120 -6.05 14.79 4.65
CA GLU A 120 -6.25 16.24 4.69
C GLU A 120 -6.36 16.80 6.11
N GLU A 121 -7.02 16.06 7.02
CA GLU A 121 -7.23 16.49 8.40
C GLU A 121 -5.92 16.69 9.20
N TYR A 122 -4.83 16.02 8.80
CA TYR A 122 -3.52 16.11 9.44
C TYR A 122 -2.57 17.11 8.77
N LEU A 123 -3.02 17.76 7.70
CA LEU A 123 -2.24 18.74 6.94
C LEU A 123 -2.78 20.14 7.13
N ASP A 124 -1.89 21.08 7.44
CA ASP A 124 -2.17 22.51 7.38
C ASP A 124 -1.30 23.19 6.32
N LYS A 125 -1.81 24.26 5.70
CA LYS A 125 -0.98 25.08 4.81
C LYS A 125 0.09 25.79 5.64
N SER A 126 1.34 25.65 5.23
CA SER A 126 2.39 26.53 5.75
C SER A 126 2.11 27.94 5.22
N LYS A 127 1.83 28.88 6.13
CA LYS A 127 1.67 30.30 5.80
C LYS A 127 3.02 30.94 5.49
#